data_AF-A0A845JZV7-F1
#
_entry.id   AF-A0A845JZV7-F1
#
_cell.length_a   1.000
_cell.length_b   1.000
_cell.length_c   1.000
_cell.angle_alpha   90.00
_cell.angle_beta   90.00
_cell.angle_gamma   90.00
#
_symmetry.space_group_name_H-M   'P 1'
#
loop_
_entity.id
_entity.type
_entity.pdbx_description
1 polymer ?
#
loop_
_entity_poly.entity_id
_entity_poly.type
_entity_poly.pdbx_seq_one_letter_code
_entity_poly.pdbx_strand_id
1 'polypeptide(L)' 'MCDLLKAIWKKTKVAMIFNLQVGPQSEIKNQGIVYFNLDEIINFCKKFFGPTKVIKHQGLPNDATFLVKRI' A
#
# COMPACT_ATOMS: atom_id res chain seq x y z
N MET A 1 4.46 10.36 -1.03
CA MET A 1 3.56 9.33 -0.48
C MET A 1 3.71 9.14 1.03
N CYS A 2 4.93 8.96 1.55
CA CYS A 2 5.16 8.64 2.96
C CYS A 2 4.56 9.64 3.98
N ASP A 3 4.66 10.95 3.75
CA ASP A 3 4.24 11.93 4.75
C ASP A 3 2.71 12.04 4.88
N LEU A 4 2.00 11.91 3.76
CA LEU A 4 0.54 11.87 3.76
C LEU A 4 0.03 10.64 4.51
N LEU A 5 0.58 9.45 4.21
CA LEU A 5 0.17 8.21 4.90
C LEU A 5 0.48 8.29 6.40
N LYS A 6 1.62 8.85 6.79
CA LYS A 6 1.94 9.10 8.21
C LYS A 6 0.94 10.07 8.87
N ALA A 7 0.54 11.12 8.17
CA ALA A 7 -0.45 12.08 8.69
C ALA A 7 -1.84 11.44 8.85
N ILE A 8 -2.28 10.62 7.89
CA ILE A 8 -3.53 9.86 7.97
C ILE A 8 -3.45 8.84 9.11
N TRP A 9 -2.33 8.13 9.22
CA TRP A 9 -2.11 7.13 10.27
C TRP A 9 -2.24 7.72 11.67
N LYS A 10 -1.66 8.90 11.92
CA LYS A 10 -1.80 9.59 13.23
C LYS A 10 -3.26 9.74 13.67
N LYS A 11 -4.16 9.99 12.72
CA LYS A 11 -5.61 10.18 12.96
C LYS A 11 -6.43 8.87 12.88
N THR A 12 -5.86 7.80 12.36
CA THR A 12 -6.56 6.52 12.12
C THR A 12 -6.93 5.85 13.42
N LYS A 13 -8.20 5.53 13.70
CA LYS A 13 -8.58 4.89 14.98
C LYS A 13 -8.63 3.35 14.93
N VAL A 14 -8.95 2.79 13.76
CA VAL A 14 -9.21 1.35 13.60
C VAL A 14 -8.28 0.74 12.56
N ALA A 15 -8.36 1.22 11.32
CA ALA A 15 -7.51 0.76 10.24
C ALA A 15 -7.35 1.84 9.17
N MET A 16 -6.22 1.80 8.47
CA MET A 16 -5.97 2.59 7.28
C MET A 16 -6.03 1.66 6.08
N ILE A 17 -6.84 2.02 5.09
CA ILE A 17 -7.07 1.23 3.88
C ILE A 17 -6.74 2.10 2.67
N PHE A 18 -5.93 1.57 1.76
CA PHE A 18 -5.61 2.24 0.50
C PHE A 18 -5.26 1.22 -0.58
N ASN A 19 -5.46 1.62 -1.84
CA ASN A 19 -5.12 0.81 -3.00
C ASN A 19 -3.89 1.37 -3.70
N LEU A 20 -3.01 0.49 -4.20
CA LEU A 20 -1.90 0.87 -5.08
C LEU A 20 -1.85 -0.09 -6.27
N GLN A 21 -1.37 0.45 -7.40
CA GLN A 21 -0.84 -0.38 -8.46
C GLN A 21 0.52 -0.93 -8.00
N VAL A 22 0.70 -2.24 -8.09
CA VAL A 22 1.89 -2.94 -7.60
C VAL A 22 2.49 -3.85 -8.65
N GLY A 23 3.80 -4.05 -8.56
CA GLY A 23 4.57 -4.94 -9.43
C GLY A 23 5.76 -5.57 -8.70
N PRO A 24 6.59 -6.35 -9.41
CA PRO A 24 7.82 -6.91 -8.87
C PRO A 24 8.90 -5.85 -8.65
N GLN A 25 8.79 -4.68 -9.27
CA GLN A 25 9.68 -3.53 -9.09
C GLN A 25 8.88 -2.23 -9.16
N SER A 26 9.42 -1.17 -8.58
CA SER A 26 8.84 0.17 -8.68
C SER A 26 9.16 0.74 -10.07
N GLU A 27 8.13 1.06 -10.85
CA GLU A 27 8.29 1.52 -12.24
C GLU A 27 7.12 2.39 -12.69
N ILE A 28 7.35 3.22 -13.69
CA ILE A 28 6.28 3.93 -14.41
C ILE A 28 6.11 3.23 -15.76
N LYS A 29 4.93 2.67 -16.02
CA LYS A 29 4.64 2.04 -17.31
C LYS A 29 4.04 3.02 -18.31
N ASN A 30 4.03 2.60 -19.58
CA ASN A 30 3.36 3.31 -20.66
C ASN A 30 1.95 3.74 -20.22
N GLN A 31 1.58 4.98 -20.55
CA GLN A 31 0.41 5.72 -20.05
C GLN A 31 0.60 6.42 -18.69
N GLY A 32 1.82 6.41 -18.11
CA GLY A 32 2.15 7.21 -16.92
C GLY A 32 1.66 6.61 -15.60
N ILE A 33 1.27 5.34 -15.60
CA ILE A 33 0.79 4.63 -14.40
C ILE A 33 1.99 4.22 -13.56
N VAL A 34 1.98 4.61 -12.29
CA VAL A 34 3.02 4.30 -11.31
C VAL A 34 2.70 2.97 -10.63
N TYR A 35 3.64 2.02 -10.70
CA TYR A 35 3.61 0.75 -10.00
C TYR A 35 4.64 0.77 -8.89
N PHE A 36 4.24 0.30 -7.70
CA PHE A 36 5.12 0.18 -6.55
C PHE A 36 5.57 -1.27 -6.36
N ASN A 37 6.81 -1.48 -5.92
CA ASN A 37 7.21 -2.80 -5.46
C ASN A 37 6.34 -3.21 -4.26
N LEU A 38 5.71 -4.38 -4.36
CA LEU A 38 4.76 -4.86 -3.35
C LEU A 38 5.42 -5.02 -1.97
N ASP A 39 6.58 -5.67 -1.92
CA ASP A 39 7.24 -6.03 -0.67
C ASP A 39 7.79 -4.79 0.05
N GLU A 40 8.26 -3.80 -0.70
CA GLU A 40 8.66 -2.49 -0.18
C GLU A 40 7.50 -1.80 0.55
N ILE A 41 6.29 -1.78 -0.05
CA ILE A 41 5.11 -1.19 0.58
C ILE A 41 4.69 -1.97 1.83
N ILE A 42 4.71 -3.32 1.78
CA ILE A 42 4.41 -4.16 2.95
C ILE A 42 5.38 -3.86 4.09
N ASN A 43 6.68 -3.84 3.80
CA ASN A 43 7.73 -3.58 4.79
C ASN A 43 7.63 -2.16 5.35
N PHE A 44 7.34 -1.18 4.50
CA PHE A 44 7.07 0.19 4.93
C PHE A 44 5.89 0.26 5.91
N CYS A 45 4.76 -0.36 5.58
CA CYS A 45 3.58 -0.34 6.44
C CYS A 45 3.82 -1.06 7.77
N LYS A 46 4.50 -2.21 7.76
CA LYS A 46 4.87 -2.93 8.98
C LYS A 46 5.83 -2.12 9.86
N LYS A 47 6.80 -1.44 9.25
CA LYS A 47 7.81 -0.65 9.97
C LYS A 47 7.24 0.61 10.62
N PHE A 48 6.36 1.33 9.92
CA PHE A 48 5.93 2.66 10.35
C PHE A 48 4.49 2.72 10.87
N PHE A 49 3.66 1.74 10.57
CA PHE A 49 2.23 1.75 10.92
C PHE A 49 1.86 0.56 11.80
N GLY A 50 1.51 -0.58 11.20
CA GLY A 50 0.97 -1.72 11.93
C GLY A 50 0.84 -2.97 11.05
N PRO A 51 0.27 -4.06 11.60
CA PRO A 51 0.06 -5.29 10.85
C PRO A 51 -0.70 -5.01 9.55
N THR A 52 -0.12 -5.50 8.46
CA THR A 52 -0.59 -5.19 7.10
C THR A 52 -1.05 -6.47 6.42
N LYS A 53 -2.30 -6.48 5.97
CA LYS A 53 -2.86 -7.49 5.08
C LYS A 53 -2.96 -6.92 3.68
N VAL A 54 -2.53 -7.70 2.69
CA VAL A 54 -2.70 -7.35 1.28
C VAL A 54 -3.84 -8.20 0.72
N ILE A 55 -4.77 -7.55 0.04
CA ILE A 55 -5.90 -8.16 -0.65
C ILE A 55 -5.73 -7.87 -2.14
N LYS A 56 -5.74 -8.91 -2.96
CA LYS A 56 -5.62 -8.81 -4.43
C LYS A 56 -6.83 -9.45 -5.08
N HIS A 57 -7.29 -8.85 -6.17
CA HIS A 57 -8.34 -9.41 -7.01
C HIS A 57 -7.72 -10.16 -8.20
N GLN A 58 -8.22 -11.36 -8.53
CA GLN A 58 -7.64 -12.18 -9.60
C GLN A 58 -7.74 -11.52 -10.98
N GLY A 59 -8.80 -10.75 -11.24
CA GLY A 59 -8.97 -10.00 -12.49
C GLY A 59 -8.19 -8.70 -12.58
N LEU A 60 -7.51 -8.27 -11.51
CA LEU A 60 -6.73 -7.03 -11.46
C LEU A 60 -5.37 -7.33 -10.81
N PRO A 61 -4.44 -8.02 -11.52
CA PRO A 61 -3.23 -8.59 -10.92
C PRO A 61 -2.28 -7.55 -10.31
N ASN A 62 -2.36 -6.32 -10.79
CA ASN A 62 -1.56 -5.20 -10.30
C ASN A 62 -2.29 -4.33 -9.28
N ASP A 63 -3.60 -4.53 -9.05
CA ASP A 63 -4.32 -3.78 -8.02
C ASP A 63 -4.21 -4.51 -6.67
N ALA A 64 -3.71 -3.79 -5.66
CA ALA A 64 -3.58 -4.32 -4.32
C ALA A 64 -4.19 -3.34 -3.30
N THR A 65 -5.12 -3.86 -2.50
CA THR A 65 -5.64 -3.18 -1.32
C THR A 65 -4.78 -3.53 -0.10
N PHE A 66 -4.23 -2.51 0.54
CA PHE A 66 -3.50 -2.60 1.78
C PHE A 66 -4.44 -2.28 2.94
N LEU A 67 -4.64 -3.25 3.82
CA LEU A 67 -5.36 -3.09 5.09
C LEU A 67 -4.34 -3.07 6.23
N VAL A 68 -4.12 -1.89 6.81
CA VAL A 68 -3.20 -1.68 7.93
C VAL A 68 -4.01 -1.49 9.21
N LYS A 69 -3.91 -2.43 10.15
CA LYS A 69 -4.67 -2.38 11.41
C LYS A 69 -3.92 -1.60 12.49
N ARG A 70 -4.65 -0.78 13.24
CA ARG A 70 -4.14 -0.15 14.46
C ARG A 70 -4.36 -1.12 15.62
N ILE A 71 -3.28 -1.44 16.33
CA ILE A 71 -3.30 -2.19 17.60
C ILE A 71 -3.29 -1.15 18.71
#